data_AF-A0A453KBS2-F1
#
_entry.id   AF-A0A453KBS2-F1
#
_cell.length_a   1.000
_cell.length_b   1.000
_cell.length_c   1.000
_cell.angle_alpha   90.00
_cell.angle_beta   90.00
_cell.angle_gamma   90.00
#
_symmetry.space_group_name_H-M   'P 1'
#
loop_
_entity.id
_entity.type
_entity.pdbx_description
1 polymer ?
#
loop_
_entity_poly.entity_id
_entity_poly.type
_entity_poly.pdbx_seq_one_letter_code
_entity_poly.pdbx_strand_id
1 'polypeptide(L)' 'MVGVLSNRVGREALAAGDHIYSWRTAYIYAHHGR' A
#
# COMPACT_ATOMS: atom_id res chain seq x y z
N MET A 1 -23.55 -1.20 -3.21
CA MET A 1 -22.25 -1.65 -3.76
C MET A 1 -21.16 -1.05 -2.89
N VAL A 2 -20.34 -1.86 -2.23
CA VAL A 2 -19.19 -1.34 -1.47
C VAL A 2 -18.07 -1.12 -2.48
N GLY A 3 -17.66 0.14 -2.66
CA GLY A 3 -16.53 0.49 -3.52
C GLY A 3 -15.22 -0.09 -2.96
N VAL A 4 -14.19 -0.18 -3.81
CA VAL A 4 -12.85 -0.59 -3.36
C VAL A 4 -12.30 0.51 -2.46
N LEU A 5 -12.09 0.21 -1.19
CA LEU A 5 -11.36 1.09 -0.28
C LEU A 5 -9.87 1.02 -0.63
N SER A 6 -9.27 2.17 -0.95
CA SER A 6 -7.86 2.30 -1.30
C SER A 6 -7.18 3.32 -0.40
N ASN A 7 -6.05 2.92 0.21
CA ASN A 7 -5.17 3.79 0.99
C ASN A 7 -3.90 4.12 0.18
N ARG A 8 -4.02 4.30 -1.13
CA ARG A 8 -2.88 4.62 -1.99
C ARG A 8 -2.34 6.01 -1.64
N VAL A 9 -1.04 6.11 -1.40
CA VAL A 9 -0.32 7.37 -1.19
C VAL A 9 0.36 7.83 -2.48
N GLY A 10 0.45 9.15 -2.66
CA GLY A 10 1.22 9.78 -3.75
C GLY A 10 2.72 9.67 -3.53
N ARG A 11 3.51 9.71 -4.60
CA ARG A 11 4.98 9.53 -4.52
C ARG A 11 5.65 10.71 -3.82
N GLU A 12 5.10 11.89 -4.01
CA GLU A 12 5.49 13.16 -3.38
C GLU A 12 5.35 13.15 -1.86
N ALA A 13 4.52 12.26 -1.31
CA ALA A 13 4.32 12.10 0.12
C ALA A 13 5.29 11.09 0.75
N LEU A 14 6.11 10.40 -0.05
CA LEU A 14 7.05 9.40 0.43
C LEU A 14 8.41 10.03 0.78
N ALA A 15 8.92 9.70 1.96
CA ALA A 15 10.26 10.02 2.40
C ALA A 15 11.18 8.78 2.38
N ALA A 16 12.50 9.01 2.33
CA ALA A 16 13.46 7.92 2.43
C ALA A 16 13.38 7.27 3.82
N GLY A 17 13.28 5.94 3.83
CA GLY A 17 13.12 5.16 5.06
C GLY A 17 11.65 4.86 5.42
N ASP A 18 10.67 5.37 4.68
CA ASP A 18 9.27 5.02 4.89
C ASP A 18 9.03 3.53 4.63
N HIS A 19 8.29 2.89 5.55
CA HIS A 19 7.88 1.51 5.42
C HIS A 19 6.60 1.40 4.59
N ILE A 20 6.72 0.85 3.38
CA ILE A 20 5.59 0.65 2.47
C ILE A 20 5.11 -0.80 2.54
N TYR A 21 3.81 -0.97 2.76
CA TYR A 21 3.14 -2.28 2.68
C TYR A 21 2.17 -2.30 1.52
N SER A 22 2.25 -3.35 0.70
CA SER A 22 1.31 -3.59 -0.39
C SER A 22 0.64 -4.94 -0.24
N TRP A 23 -0.68 -4.96 -0.30
CA TRP A 23 -1.46 -6.19 -0.29
C TRP A 23 -1.47 -6.79 -1.70
N ARG A 24 -1.05 -8.05 -1.84
CA ARG A 24 -1.23 -8.79 -3.10
C ARG A 24 -2.66 -9.33 -3.21
N THR A 25 -2.99 -9.88 -4.38
CA THR A 25 -4.31 -10.44 -4.70
C THR A 25 -4.89 -11.22 -3.52
N ALA A 26 -6.18 -10.98 -3.23
CA ALA A 26 -6.94 -11.51 -2.09
C ALA A 26 -6.59 -10.95 -0.69
N TYR A 27 -5.68 -9.98 -0.55
CA TYR A 27 -5.36 -9.31 0.72
C TYR A 27 -4.84 -10.23 1.84
N ILE A 28 -4.40 -11.44 1.50
CA ILE A 28 -3.93 -12.44 2.47
C ILE A 28 -2.43 -12.34 2.77
N TYR A 29 -1.70 -11.49 2.04
CA TYR A 29 -0.26 -11.35 2.15
C TYR A 29 0.16 -9.90 1.94
N ALA A 30 0.93 -9.38 2.89
CA ALA A 30 1.55 -8.06 2.81
C ALA A 30 2.99 -8.20 2.33
N HIS A 31 3.33 -7.49 1.25
CA HIS A 31 4.70 -7.35 0.78
C HIS A 31 5.30 -6.06 1.32
N HIS A 32 6.45 -6.16 1.97
CA HIS A 32 7.20 -5.01 2.49
C HIS A 32 8.22 -4.56 1.43
N GLY A 33 8.01 -3.37 0.87
CA GLY A 33 8.97 -2.74 -0.05
C GLY A 33 10.03 -1.98 0.76
N ARG A 34 11.30 -2.16 0.40
CA ARG A 34 12.39 -1.27 0.83
C ARG A 34 12.52 -0.09 -0.09
#